data_AF-A0A5D2H200-F1
#
_entry.id   AF-A0A5D2H200-F1
#
_cell.length_a   1.000
_cell.length_b   1.000
_cell.length_c   1.000
_cell.angle_alpha   90.00
_cell.angle_beta   90.00
_cell.angle_gamma   90.00
#
_symmetry.space_group_name_H-M   'P 1'
#
loop_
_entity.id
_entity.type
_entity.pdbx_description
1 polymer ?
#
loop_
_entity_poly.entity_id
_entity_poly.type
_entity_poly.pdbx_seq_one_letter_code
_entity_poly.pdbx_strand_id
1 'polypeptide(L)'
;MLDNSQQQFTLEMTVVSAQGLKNTSSFLFTHRLRPFITITTFPPPLEAADLKSCRGFQTRVDDQGGVNPTWGDKFHVPIHHTFFANRYSCIYLQLFTKRLISGKAQLGWCQIPAADIGLPPVGSVWQLSYRLRAADGTRTHGVVNVAVKLEVHSNDRCRTVIGKPVRVMPTWQGSGV
;
A
#
# COMPACT_ATOMS: atom_id res chain seq x y z
N MET A 1 7.81 -3.74 27.70
CA MET A 1 6.71 -4.20 26.83
C MET A 1 6.14 -2.94 26.18
N LEU A 2 6.59 -2.59 24.98
CA LEU A 2 6.20 -1.33 24.33
C LEU A 2 4.75 -1.47 23.84
N ASP A 3 3.91 -0.54 24.26
CA ASP A 3 2.50 -0.44 23.89
C ASP A 3 2.42 -0.09 22.40
N ASN A 4 2.25 -1.11 21.55
CA ASN A 4 2.26 -1.03 20.09
C ASN A 4 0.95 -0.44 19.52
N SER A 5 0.07 0.09 20.38
CA SER A 5 -1.27 0.57 20.05
C SER A 5 -1.30 2.00 19.48
N GLN A 6 -0.17 2.70 19.44
CA GLN A 6 -0.08 4.13 19.07
C GLN A 6 0.60 4.41 17.72
N GLN A 7 1.16 3.39 17.05
CA GLN A 7 1.86 3.58 15.77
C GLN A 7 0.90 3.39 14.60
N GLN A 8 0.79 4.42 13.76
CA GLN A 8 0.04 4.35 12.52
C GLN A 8 1.01 4.16 11.35
N PHE A 9 0.81 3.09 10.59
CA PHE A 9 1.61 2.79 9.41
C PHE A 9 0.91 3.31 8.16
N THR A 10 1.68 3.91 7.27
CA THR A 10 1.21 4.31 5.93
C THR A 10 2.14 3.70 4.90
N LEU A 11 1.58 2.97 3.95
CA LEU A 11 2.30 2.46 2.80
C LEU A 11 2.13 3.46 1.65
N GLU A 12 3.19 4.17 1.30
CA GLU A 12 3.26 4.88 0.03
C GLU A 12 3.51 3.84 -1.08
N MET A 13 2.56 3.72 -2.01
CA MET A 13 2.60 2.77 -3.10
C MET A 13 2.46 3.51 -4.43
N THR A 14 3.42 3.33 -5.33
CA THR A 14 3.33 3.79 -6.72
C THR A 14 3.14 2.61 -7.64
N VAL A 15 2.05 2.61 -8.41
CA VAL A 15 1.81 1.60 -9.44
C VAL A 15 2.52 2.04 -10.71
N VAL A 16 3.66 1.42 -11.03
CA VAL A 16 4.53 1.90 -12.11
C VAL A 16 4.00 1.44 -13.48
N SER A 17 3.94 0.12 -13.68
CA SER A 17 3.58 -0.46 -14.97
C SER A 17 3.06 -1.88 -14.83
N ALA A 18 2.45 -2.39 -15.89
CA ALA A 18 2.29 -3.83 -16.10
C ALA A 18 2.82 -4.21 -17.47
N GLN A 19 3.24 -5.47 -17.62
CA GLN A 19 3.84 -5.98 -18.86
C GLN A 19 3.31 -7.38 -19.13
N GLY A 20 3.32 -7.79 -20.40
CA GLY A 20 2.98 -9.17 -20.80
C GLY A 20 1.51 -9.53 -20.57
N LEU A 21 0.61 -8.54 -20.65
CA LEU A 21 -0.82 -8.80 -20.49
C LEU A 21 -1.37 -9.53 -21.71
N LYS A 22 -2.19 -10.56 -21.48
CA LYS A 22 -2.84 -11.28 -22.58
C LYS A 22 -4.10 -10.54 -23.01
N ASN A 23 -4.20 -10.25 -24.30
CA ASN A 23 -5.47 -9.80 -24.88
C ASN A 23 -6.40 -11.02 -25.01
N THR A 24 -7.55 -10.98 -24.34
CA THR A 24 -8.55 -12.06 -24.40
C THR A 24 -9.60 -11.85 -25.51
N SER A 25 -9.48 -10.81 -26.33
CA SER A 25 -10.38 -10.59 -27.46
C SER A 25 -10.00 -11.47 -28.66
N SER A 26 -10.81 -12.51 -28.90
CA SER A 26 -10.74 -13.44 -30.03
C SER A 26 -11.77 -13.16 -31.12
N PHE A 27 -12.38 -11.96 -31.14
CA PHE A 27 -13.37 -11.58 -32.15
C PHE A 27 -12.88 -10.36 -32.95
N LEU A 28 -13.42 -10.21 -34.16
CA LEU A 28 -13.05 -9.37 -35.33
C LEU A 28 -12.78 -7.87 -35.10
N PHE A 29 -12.65 -7.42 -33.85
CA PHE A 29 -12.17 -6.12 -33.46
C PHE A 29 -11.04 -6.30 -32.46
N THR A 30 -9.80 -6.04 -32.89
CA THR A 30 -8.62 -5.98 -32.03
C THR A 30 -8.75 -4.78 -31.10
N HIS A 31 -9.55 -4.91 -30.04
CA HIS A 31 -9.71 -3.83 -29.08
C HIS A 31 -8.46 -3.76 -28.21
N ARG A 32 -7.79 -2.60 -28.25
CA ARG A 32 -6.67 -2.28 -27.37
C ARG A 32 -7.17 -2.35 -25.93
N LEU A 33 -6.43 -3.06 -25.08
CA LEU A 33 -6.71 -3.08 -23.65
C LEU A 33 -6.65 -1.65 -23.10
N ARG A 34 -7.53 -1.36 -22.15
CA ARG A 34 -7.62 -0.08 -21.43
C ARG A 34 -7.43 -0.36 -19.93
N PRO A 35 -6.20 -0.63 -19.46
CA PRO A 35 -5.99 -1.26 -18.18
C PRO A 35 -6.07 -0.28 -17.01
N PHE A 36 -6.52 -0.77 -15.86
CA PHE A 36 -6.43 -0.08 -14.58
C PHE A 36 -6.31 -1.08 -13.44
N ILE A 37 -5.71 -0.66 -12.33
CA ILE A 37 -5.48 -1.49 -11.15
C ILE A 37 -6.32 -1.00 -9.98
N THR A 38 -6.88 -1.93 -9.22
CA THR A 38 -7.45 -1.66 -7.90
C THR A 38 -6.54 -2.25 -6.82
N ILE A 39 -6.41 -1.55 -5.70
CA ILE A 39 -5.55 -1.90 -4.57
C ILE A 39 -6.41 -2.02 -3.33
N THR A 40 -6.32 -3.16 -2.64
CA THR A 40 -6.98 -3.40 -1.36
C THR A 40 -6.04 -4.08 -0.37
N THR A 41 -6.34 -3.97 0.92
CA THR A 41 -5.63 -4.66 2.00
C THR A 41 -6.40 -5.92 2.40
N PHE A 42 -5.68 -6.98 2.72
CA PHE A 42 -6.23 -8.21 3.29
C PHE A 42 -5.46 -8.57 4.57
N PRO A 43 -6.12 -9.08 5.64
CA PRO A 43 -7.57 -9.08 5.81
C PRO A 43 -8.13 -7.64 5.84
N PRO A 44 -9.39 -7.43 5.41
CA PRO A 44 -10.00 -6.12 5.54
C PRO A 44 -10.08 -5.72 7.02
N PRO A 45 -9.86 -4.45 7.36
CA PRO A 45 -10.03 -3.97 8.74
C PRO A 45 -11.42 -4.30 9.26
N LEU A 46 -11.47 -4.81 10.49
CA LEU A 46 -12.69 -5.31 11.12
C LEU A 46 -13.55 -4.16 11.70
N GLU A 47 -12.98 -2.98 11.90
CA GLU A 47 -13.67 -1.85 12.52
C GLU A 47 -14.41 -0.96 11.50
N ALA A 48 -15.64 -0.59 11.82
CA ALA A 48 -16.51 0.23 10.96
C ALA A 48 -15.95 1.63 10.66
N ALA A 49 -15.14 2.19 11.56
CA ALA A 49 -14.44 3.46 11.35
C ALA A 49 -13.34 3.33 10.27
N ASP A 50 -12.62 2.21 10.29
CA ASP A 50 -11.54 1.92 9.34
C ASP A 50 -12.08 1.49 7.97
N LEU A 51 -13.27 0.88 7.91
CA LEU A 51 -13.95 0.48 6.67
C LEU A 51 -14.23 1.66 5.72
N LYS A 52 -14.46 2.88 6.24
CA LYS A 52 -14.61 4.09 5.40
C LYS A 52 -13.29 4.50 4.72
N SER A 53 -12.16 4.24 5.38
CA SER A 53 -10.79 4.47 4.87
C SER A 53 -10.33 3.35 3.92
N CYS A 54 -10.98 2.18 4.00
CA CYS A 54 -10.69 0.99 3.20
C CYS A 54 -11.41 0.92 1.85
N ARG A 55 -11.96 2.04 1.36
CA ARG A 55 -12.37 2.12 -0.04
C ARG A 55 -11.12 1.91 -0.89
N GLY A 56 -11.02 0.72 -1.49
CA GLY A 56 -9.86 0.32 -2.29
C GLY A 56 -9.45 1.41 -3.26
N PHE A 57 -8.14 1.59 -3.43
CA PHE A 57 -7.61 2.60 -4.32
C PHE A 57 -7.70 2.12 -5.77
N GLN A 58 -7.74 3.05 -6.71
CA GLN A 58 -7.76 2.74 -8.13
C GLN A 58 -6.86 3.68 -8.90
N THR A 59 -6.09 3.15 -9.84
CA THR A 59 -5.34 3.95 -10.82
C THR A 59 -6.27 4.59 -11.83
N ARG A 60 -5.78 5.62 -12.51
CA ARG A 60 -6.38 6.03 -13.79
C ARG A 60 -6.42 4.86 -14.77
N VAL A 61 -7.32 4.97 -15.76
CA VAL A 61 -7.35 4.03 -16.87
C VAL A 61 -6.28 4.43 -17.87
N ASP A 62 -5.43 3.50 -18.26
CA ASP A 62 -4.46 3.70 -19.33
C ASP A 62 -5.08 3.29 -20.67
N ASP A 63 -5.62 4.27 -21.39
CA ASP A 63 -6.28 4.04 -22.67
C ASP A 63 -5.32 3.70 -23.82
N GLN A 64 -4.01 3.95 -23.61
CA GLN A 64 -2.97 3.76 -24.62
C GLN A 64 -1.98 2.65 -24.24
N GLY A 65 -1.98 2.17 -23.01
CA GLY A 65 -1.03 1.15 -22.54
C GLY A 65 -1.13 -0.20 -23.25
N GLY A 66 -2.33 -0.58 -23.68
CA GLY A 66 -2.56 -1.89 -24.30
C GLY A 66 -2.05 -3.02 -23.39
N VAL A 67 -1.16 -3.86 -23.92
CA VAL A 67 -0.60 -5.01 -23.19
C VAL A 67 0.55 -4.66 -22.25
N ASN A 68 1.06 -3.41 -22.29
CA ASN A 68 2.14 -2.92 -21.46
C ASN A 68 1.82 -1.52 -20.87
N PRO A 69 0.78 -1.40 -20.02
CA PRO A 69 0.33 -0.11 -19.48
C PRO A 69 1.29 0.51 -18.45
N THR A 70 1.19 1.82 -18.32
CA THR A 70 1.93 2.64 -17.35
C THR A 70 1.01 3.64 -16.65
N TRP A 71 1.16 3.79 -15.34
CA TRP A 71 0.32 4.68 -14.53
C TRP A 71 1.17 5.72 -13.79
N GLY A 72 2.08 5.30 -12.92
CA GLY A 72 2.82 6.23 -12.07
C GLY A 72 1.98 6.90 -10.98
N ASP A 73 0.72 6.47 -10.82
CA ASP A 73 -0.18 6.92 -9.76
C ASP A 73 0.40 6.50 -8.40
N LYS A 74 0.45 7.45 -7.46
CA LYS A 74 0.93 7.26 -6.09
C LYS A 74 -0.25 7.27 -5.11
N PHE A 75 -0.25 6.30 -4.19
CA PHE A 75 -1.28 6.09 -3.19
C PHE A 75 -0.67 6.05 -1.79
N HIS A 76 -1.41 6.56 -0.82
CA HIS A 76 -1.09 6.41 0.61
C HIS A 76 -2.08 5.43 1.21
N VAL A 77 -1.68 4.16 1.29
CA VAL A 77 -2.51 3.06 1.78
C VAL A 77 -2.35 2.97 3.29
N PRO A 78 -3.41 3.18 4.09
CA PRO A 78 -3.34 3.01 5.53
C PRO A 78 -3.10 1.54 5.87
N ILE A 79 -2.11 1.27 6.73
CA ILE A 79 -1.74 -0.07 7.18
C ILE A 79 -2.06 -0.19 8.67
N HIS A 80 -2.90 -1.16 8.99
CA HIS A 80 -3.27 -1.44 10.38
C HIS A 80 -2.08 -2.04 11.15
N HIS A 81 -1.98 -1.77 12.45
CA HIS A 81 -0.84 -2.20 13.28
C HIS A 81 -0.67 -3.74 13.34
N THR A 82 -1.74 -4.50 13.16
CA THR A 82 -1.69 -5.98 13.08
C THR A 82 -1.28 -6.54 11.72
N PHE A 83 -1.13 -5.69 10.70
CA PHE A 83 -0.83 -6.13 9.32
C PHE A 83 0.44 -6.99 9.27
N PHE A 84 1.52 -6.55 9.89
CA PHE A 84 2.79 -7.30 9.89
C PHE A 84 2.81 -8.49 10.87
N ALA A 85 1.90 -8.52 11.86
CA ALA A 85 1.79 -9.64 12.80
C ALA A 85 1.04 -10.84 12.19
N ASN A 86 0.15 -10.59 11.23
CA ASN A 86 -0.60 -11.65 10.55
C ASN A 86 0.12 -12.10 9.28
N ARG A 87 0.56 -13.37 9.25
CA ARG A 87 1.27 -14.00 8.13
C ARG A 87 0.49 -14.04 6.80
N TYR A 88 -0.84 -13.90 6.86
CA TYR A 88 -1.71 -13.89 5.68
C TYR A 88 -1.99 -12.49 5.16
N SER A 89 -1.48 -11.46 5.84
CA SER A 89 -1.68 -10.09 5.41
C SER A 89 -0.99 -9.80 4.11
N CYS A 90 -1.68 -9.10 3.21
CA CYS A 90 -1.12 -8.69 1.93
C CYS A 90 -1.81 -7.45 1.37
N ILE A 91 -1.13 -6.82 0.42
CA ILE A 91 -1.75 -5.88 -0.51
C ILE A 91 -2.20 -6.67 -1.73
N TYR A 92 -3.50 -6.63 -1.99
CA TYR A 92 -4.13 -7.28 -3.11
C TYR A 92 -4.25 -6.30 -4.27
N LEU A 93 -3.65 -6.64 -5.41
CA LEU A 93 -3.79 -5.88 -6.65
C LEU A 93 -4.63 -6.68 -7.63
N GLN A 94 -5.69 -6.07 -8.16
CA GLN A 94 -6.46 -6.63 -9.26
C GLN A 94 -6.33 -5.73 -10.47
N LEU A 95 -5.99 -6.35 -11.60
CA LEU A 95 -5.88 -5.68 -12.89
C LEU A 95 -7.12 -5.94 -13.72
N PHE A 96 -7.71 -4.86 -14.21
CA PHE A 96 -8.89 -4.88 -15.06
C PHE A 96 -8.62 -4.16 -16.38
N THR A 97 -9.44 -4.43 -17.39
CA THR A 97 -9.59 -3.59 -18.59
C THR A 97 -11.01 -3.08 -18.70
N LYS A 98 -11.16 -1.80 -19.07
CA LYS A 98 -12.47 -1.22 -19.40
C LYS A 98 -12.95 -1.75 -20.76
N ARG A 99 -14.23 -2.10 -20.86
CA ARG A 99 -14.88 -2.48 -22.13
C ARG A 99 -15.53 -1.25 -22.78
N LEU A 100 -15.71 -1.28 -24.10
CA LEU A 100 -16.30 -0.18 -24.89
C LEU A 100 -17.77 0.07 -24.55
N ILE A 101 -18.57 -0.99 -24.43
CA ILE A 101 -20.03 -0.87 -24.37
C ILE A 101 -20.51 -0.77 -22.91
N SER A 102 -19.96 -1.57 -21.99
CA SER A 102 -20.08 -1.39 -20.54
C SER A 102 -19.26 -2.45 -19.81
N GLY A 103 -18.89 -2.16 -18.56
CA GLY A 103 -18.25 -3.10 -17.65
C GLY A 103 -16.73 -3.19 -17.75
N LYS A 104 -16.19 -4.12 -16.98
CA LYS A 104 -14.76 -4.41 -16.88
C LYS A 104 -14.51 -5.90 -16.99
N ALA A 105 -13.37 -6.28 -17.56
CA ALA A 105 -12.88 -7.66 -17.53
C ALA A 105 -11.64 -7.72 -16.65
N GLN A 106 -11.54 -8.74 -15.80
CA GLN A 106 -10.32 -8.97 -15.02
C GLN A 106 -9.26 -9.60 -15.92
N LEU A 107 -8.07 -8.98 -15.95
CA LEU A 107 -6.91 -9.47 -16.69
C LEU A 107 -6.01 -10.33 -15.80
N GLY A 108 -6.00 -10.05 -14.50
CA GLY A 108 -5.29 -10.86 -13.52
C GLY A 108 -5.28 -10.21 -12.14
N TRP A 109 -4.60 -10.86 -11.20
CA TRP A 109 -4.41 -10.35 -9.85
C TRP A 109 -3.07 -10.83 -9.26
N CYS A 110 -2.57 -10.13 -8.25
CA CYS A 110 -1.45 -10.59 -7.44
C CYS A 110 -1.59 -10.12 -5.99
N GLN A 111 -0.79 -10.73 -5.12
CA GLN A 111 -0.72 -10.44 -3.69
C GLN A 111 0.72 -10.09 -3.35
N ILE A 112 0.94 -8.94 -2.73
CA ILE A 112 2.22 -8.55 -2.15
C ILE A 112 2.13 -8.84 -0.65
N PRO A 113 2.82 -9.87 -0.14
CA PRO A 113 2.77 -10.22 1.27
C PRO A 113 3.32 -9.09 2.15
N ALA A 114 2.83 -9.01 3.38
CA ALA A 114 3.31 -8.05 4.37
C ALA A 114 4.82 -8.16 4.61
N ALA A 115 5.39 -9.37 4.50
CA ALA A 115 6.83 -9.59 4.62
C ALA A 115 7.61 -8.73 3.63
N ASP A 116 7.29 -8.79 2.33
CA ASP A 116 7.98 -8.04 1.27
C ASP A 116 7.90 -6.52 1.46
N ILE A 117 6.84 -6.02 2.09
CA ILE A 117 6.65 -4.60 2.41
C ILE A 117 7.47 -4.19 3.64
N GLY A 118 7.63 -5.10 4.60
CA GLY A 118 8.37 -4.87 5.85
C GLY A 118 9.86 -5.23 5.79
N LEU A 119 10.33 -5.86 4.70
CA LEU A 119 11.75 -6.18 4.50
C LEU A 119 12.64 -4.92 4.40
N PRO A 120 12.27 -3.87 3.64
CA PRO A 120 13.08 -2.66 3.54
C PRO A 120 13.06 -1.87 4.86
N PRO A 121 14.13 -1.12 5.19
CA PRO A 121 14.09 -0.17 6.28
C PRO A 121 12.98 0.86 6.08
N VAL A 122 12.27 1.23 7.16
CA VAL A 122 11.24 2.28 7.15
C VAL A 122 11.79 3.55 6.50
N GLY A 123 10.99 4.17 5.62
CA GLY A 123 11.37 5.33 4.85
C GLY A 123 12.15 5.05 3.56
N SER A 124 12.59 3.81 3.33
CA SER A 124 13.28 3.43 2.09
C SER A 124 12.28 3.06 0.99
N VAL A 125 12.56 3.49 -0.24
CA VAL A 125 11.79 3.09 -1.42
C VAL A 125 12.32 1.77 -1.96
N TRP A 126 11.43 0.83 -2.25
CA TRP A 126 11.76 -0.47 -2.83
C TRP A 126 10.92 -0.74 -4.07
N GLN A 127 11.54 -1.29 -5.12
CA GLN A 127 10.85 -1.69 -6.34
C GLN A 127 10.53 -3.18 -6.32
N LEU A 128 9.26 -3.52 -6.52
CA LEU A 128 8.75 -4.88 -6.50
C LEU A 128 8.13 -5.23 -7.85
N SER A 129 8.36 -6.46 -8.30
CA SER A 129 7.78 -7.01 -9.53
C SER A 129 7.04 -8.30 -9.22
N TYR A 130 5.73 -8.30 -9.42
CA TYR A 130 4.86 -9.41 -9.06
C TYR A 130 4.20 -10.01 -10.30
N ARG A 131 4.32 -11.34 -10.44
CA ARG A 131 3.63 -12.07 -11.50
C ARG A 131 2.12 -12.11 -11.24
N LEU A 132 1.36 -11.81 -12.28
CA LEU A 132 -0.09 -11.90 -12.28
C LEU A 132 -0.55 -13.34 -12.36
N ARG A 133 -1.64 -13.62 -11.66
CA ARG A 133 -2.45 -14.83 -11.78
C ARG A 133 -3.73 -14.50 -12.53
N ALA A 134 -4.23 -15.45 -13.30
CA ALA A 134 -5.54 -15.34 -13.93
C ALA A 134 -6.65 -15.45 -12.87
N ALA A 135 -7.90 -15.20 -13.26
CA ALA A 135 -9.04 -15.22 -12.34
C ALA A 135 -9.19 -16.58 -11.62
N ASP A 136 -8.82 -17.68 -12.28
CA ASP A 136 -8.81 -19.05 -11.74
C ASP A 136 -7.56 -19.36 -10.87
N GLY A 137 -6.66 -18.40 -10.69
CA GLY A 137 -5.42 -18.56 -9.92
C GLY A 137 -4.24 -19.15 -10.69
N THR A 138 -4.42 -19.53 -11.95
CA THR A 138 -3.34 -20.05 -12.80
C THR A 138 -2.29 -18.97 -13.08
N ARG A 139 -1.05 -19.40 -13.33
CA ARG A 139 0.06 -18.47 -13.58
C ARG A 139 -0.09 -17.85 -14.96
N THR A 140 0.16 -16.55 -15.05
CA THR A 140 0.25 -15.84 -16.34
C THR A 140 1.68 -15.38 -16.60
N HIS A 141 1.92 -14.90 -17.81
CA HIS A 141 3.16 -14.20 -18.17
C HIS A 141 3.15 -12.71 -17.75
N GLY A 142 2.01 -12.21 -17.29
CA GLY A 142 1.86 -10.81 -16.91
C GLY A 142 2.64 -10.50 -15.63
N VAL A 143 3.23 -9.32 -15.57
CA VAL A 143 3.95 -8.80 -14.40
C VAL A 143 3.45 -7.40 -14.09
N VAL A 144 3.26 -7.08 -12.81
CA VAL A 144 3.01 -5.72 -12.33
C VAL A 144 4.25 -5.25 -11.57
N ASN A 145 4.71 -4.05 -11.91
CA ASN A 145 5.83 -3.39 -11.27
C ASN A 145 5.30 -2.25 -10.39
N VAL A 146 5.74 -2.22 -9.14
CA VAL A 146 5.33 -1.22 -8.15
C VAL A 146 6.55 -0.71 -7.40
N ALA A 147 6.47 0.52 -6.90
CA ALA A 147 7.39 1.02 -5.90
C ALA A 147 6.65 1.20 -4.58
N VAL A 148 7.26 0.77 -3.48
CA VAL A 148 6.67 0.83 -2.15
C VAL A 148 7.62 1.52 -1.18
N LYS A 149 7.06 2.25 -0.22
CA LYS A 149 7.79 2.86 0.90
C LYS A 149 6.90 2.82 2.12
N LEU A 150 7.38 2.20 3.19
CA LEU A 150 6.66 2.15 4.46
C LEU A 150 7.04 3.36 5.32
N GLU A 151 6.04 4.06 5.82
CA GLU A 151 6.19 5.19 6.73
C GLU A 151 5.50 4.90 8.06
N VAL A 152 6.12 5.35 9.15
CA VAL A 152 5.58 5.22 10.50
C VAL A 152 5.30 6.61 11.03
N HIS A 153 4.06 6.80 11.47
CA HIS A 153 3.61 8.03 12.11
C HIS A 153 3.42 7.72 13.60
N SER A 154 4.18 8.40 14.45
CA SER A 154 3.84 8.44 15.88
C SER A 154 2.65 9.37 16.04
N ASN A 155 1.59 8.90 16.70
CA ASN A 155 0.54 9.79 17.16
C ASN A 155 1.12 10.59 18.33
N ASP A 156 1.80 11.70 18.04
CA ASP A 156 2.51 12.56 18.99
C ASP A 156 1.54 13.38 19.88
N ARG A 157 0.57 12.70 20.51
CA ARG A 157 -0.21 13.28 21.60
C ARG A 157 0.59 13.38 22.90
N CYS A 158 1.77 12.77 22.97
CA CYS A 158 2.72 12.98 24.07
C CYS A 158 3.87 13.87 23.61
N ARG A 159 3.61 15.17 23.41
CA ARG A 159 4.68 16.17 23.46
C ARG A 159 5.20 16.24 24.90
N THR A 160 6.26 15.51 25.22
CA THR A 160 7.04 15.83 26.41
C THR A 160 7.83 17.11 26.12
N VAL A 161 7.36 18.24 26.63
CA VAL A 161 8.15 19.48 26.66
C VAL A 161 9.22 19.32 27.73
N ILE A 162 10.30 18.59 27.44
CA ILE A 162 11.52 18.66 28.26
C ILE A 162 12.32 19.85 27.75
N GLY A 163 12.12 21.00 28.39
CA GLY A 163 12.72 22.24 27.88
C GLY A 163 12.68 23.41 28.84
N LYS A 164 13.03 23.21 30.13
CA LYS A 164 13.74 24.18 30.99
C LYS A 164 14.38 23.42 32.16
N PRO A 165 15.71 23.33 32.32
CA PRO A 165 16.27 22.92 33.60
C PRO A 165 15.92 24.03 34.62
N VAL A 166 15.06 23.70 35.58
CA VAL A 166 14.86 24.55 36.76
C VAL A 166 16.15 24.47 37.55
N ARG A 167 16.86 25.60 37.62
CA ARG A 167 18.05 25.74 38.45
C ARG A 167 17.58 25.63 39.91
N VAL A 168 17.89 24.51 40.57
CA VAL A 168 17.66 24.37 42.01
C VAL A 168 18.59 25.37 42.69
N MET A 169 18.03 26.41 43.29
CA MET A 169 18.77 27.28 44.19
C MET A 169 19.12 26.46 45.44
N PRO A 170 20.38 26.45 45.89
CA PRO A 170 20.70 25.86 47.18
C PRO A 170 19.90 26.58 48.27
N THR A 171 19.12 25.81 49.02
CA THR A 171 18.56 26.26 50.30
C THR A 171 19.72 26.70 51.19
N TRP A 172 19.73 27.99 51.52
CA TRP A 172 20.61 28.55 52.54
C TRP A 172 20.28 27.87 53.87
N GLN A 173 21.16 26.96 54.31
CA GLN A 173 21.21 26.47 55.68
C GLN A 173 22.15 27.40 56.43
N GLY A 174 21.60 28.24 57.30
CA GLY A 174 22.41 29.05 58.21
C GLY A 174 23.03 28.20 59.32
N SER A 175 24.21 28.57 59.81
CA SER A 175 24.46 28.96 61.21
C SER A 175 25.95 28.95 61.59
N GLY A 176 26.35 29.94 62.40
CA GLY A 176 27.43 29.84 63.39
C GLY A 176 28.67 30.67 63.07
N VAL A 177 28.85 31.82 63.73
CA VAL A 177 29.50 31.91 65.07
C VAL A 177 28.86 33.06 65.85
#